data_AF-A0A1Y1L6P8-F1
#
_entry.id   AF-A0A1Y1L6P8-F1
#
_cell.length_a   1.000
_cell.length_b   1.000
_cell.length_c   1.000
_cell.angle_alpha   90.00
_cell.angle_beta   90.00
_cell.angle_gamma   90.00
#
_symmetry.space_group_name_H-M   'P 1'
#
loop_
_entity.id
_entity.type
_entity.pdbx_description
1 polymer ?
#
loop_
_entity_poly.entity_id
_entity_poly.type
_entity_poly.pdbx_seq_one_letter_code
_entity_poly.pdbx_strand_id
1 'polypeptide(L)'
;CRSRAEALSNAVSLDILWDSTLQTLRISSLFPLTEQSINVSASSTRRTEVGIFSKDTPPNQKPHEIGVSGFLTVLGENKKPSGTLFGFPSRHRVADAYFSSDFVSPTGLHPTLRLTLSSNIPPPTEDECGLHAYFSLPRTIFADRYQFADQLFLASKNLTASRYTSLPVDLEAPAYTTKTWGSSVLLQLAPPSSNEPESWTAEVPLHLRYLEPTVSGKVDIEIPYPAVFWACESGAHVDLSNNPFDRTRLGYDGLFSENTVFWHATPQPATGDRIMTPISVPVLKEDGASLVGFGTAAAVALGFAWVLWKLAAVFAVSGYGSLSSQTQMESKKRK
;
A
#
# COMPACT_ATOMS: atom_id res chain seq x y z
N CYS A 1 20.71 -25.54 -0.20
CA CYS A 1 19.59 -24.58 -0.03
C CYS A 1 19.39 -24.14 1.41
N ARG A 2 19.29 -25.05 2.39
CA ARG A 2 19.08 -24.69 3.81
C ARG A 2 20.09 -23.68 4.37
N SER A 3 21.39 -23.89 4.17
CA SER A 3 22.44 -22.94 4.60
C SER A 3 22.34 -21.56 3.95
N ARG A 4 21.91 -21.48 2.69
CA ARG A 4 21.67 -20.21 2.00
C ARG A 4 20.41 -19.51 2.54
N ALA A 5 19.36 -20.26 2.87
CA ALA A 5 18.16 -19.72 3.50
C ALA A 5 18.43 -19.27 4.94
N GLU A 6 19.24 -20.01 5.70
CA GLU A 6 19.71 -19.60 7.02
C GLU A 6 20.59 -18.35 6.93
N ALA A 7 21.43 -18.21 5.90
CA ALA A 7 22.22 -16.99 5.69
C ALA A 7 21.34 -15.74 5.49
N LEU A 8 20.16 -15.87 4.85
CA LEU A 8 19.21 -14.76 4.68
C LEU A 8 18.73 -14.16 6.01
N SER A 9 18.81 -14.88 7.12
CA SER A 9 18.46 -14.34 8.44
C SER A 9 19.36 -13.17 8.87
N ASN A 10 20.57 -13.09 8.31
CA ASN A 10 21.52 -12.01 8.56
C ASN A 10 21.48 -10.92 7.48
N ALA A 11 20.54 -10.98 6.53
CA ALA A 11 20.40 -9.96 5.51
C ALA A 11 19.84 -8.65 6.13
N VAL A 12 20.43 -7.52 5.75
CA VAL A 12 19.91 -6.17 6.05
C VAL A 12 18.64 -5.89 5.25
N SER A 13 18.58 -6.37 4.00
CA SER A 13 17.37 -6.29 3.17
C SER A 13 17.21 -7.53 2.32
N LEU A 14 15.96 -7.87 2.02
CA LEU A 14 15.58 -8.97 1.12
C LEU A 14 14.49 -8.46 0.19
N ASP A 15 14.82 -8.35 -1.09
CA ASP A 15 13.91 -7.94 -2.15
C ASP A 15 13.51 -9.17 -2.96
N ILE A 16 12.20 -9.44 -3.07
CA ILE A 16 11.65 -10.54 -3.85
C ILE A 16 10.77 -9.95 -4.93
N LEU A 17 11.11 -10.22 -6.19
CA LEU A 17 10.44 -9.67 -7.34
C LEU A 17 10.02 -10.80 -8.27
N TRP A 18 8.74 -10.81 -8.62
CA TRP A 18 8.16 -11.73 -9.57
C TRP A 18 7.74 -10.96 -10.83
N ASP A 19 8.30 -11.35 -11.97
CA ASP A 19 7.87 -10.87 -13.27
C ASP A 19 6.92 -11.90 -13.89
N SER A 20 5.62 -11.58 -13.94
CA SER A 20 4.60 -12.47 -14.51
C SER A 20 4.71 -12.61 -16.03
N THR A 21 5.27 -11.62 -16.72
CA THR A 21 5.41 -11.59 -18.18
C THR A 21 6.57 -12.47 -18.62
N LEU A 22 7.71 -12.34 -17.94
CA LEU A 22 8.91 -13.14 -18.19
C LEU A 22 8.92 -14.48 -17.43
N GLN A 23 7.97 -14.68 -16.49
CA GLN A 23 7.95 -15.79 -15.54
C GLN A 23 9.27 -15.93 -14.75
N THR A 24 9.86 -14.81 -14.34
CA THR A 24 11.13 -14.81 -13.62
C THR A 24 10.95 -14.41 -12.15
N LEU A 25 11.54 -15.19 -11.25
CA LEU A 25 11.67 -14.86 -9.83
C LEU A 25 13.07 -14.33 -9.58
N ARG A 26 13.20 -13.05 -9.21
CA ARG A 26 14.45 -12.44 -8.77
C ARG A 26 14.40 -12.27 -7.26
N ILE A 27 15.37 -12.87 -6.57
CA ILE A 27 15.58 -12.68 -5.13
C ILE A 27 16.92 -11.97 -4.97
N SER A 28 16.89 -10.79 -4.39
CA SER A 28 18.08 -9.98 -4.08
C SER A 28 18.19 -9.82 -2.57
N SER A 29 19.38 -10.00 -2.01
CA SER A 29 19.62 -9.84 -0.57
C SER A 29 20.82 -8.93 -0.35
N LEU A 30 20.68 -7.94 0.53
CA LEU A 30 21.76 -7.08 0.98
C LEU A 30 22.25 -7.58 2.34
N PHE A 31 23.55 -7.82 2.49
CA PHE A 31 24.16 -8.23 3.75
C PHE A 31 24.98 -7.09 4.37
N PRO A 32 25.24 -7.14 5.69
CA PRO A 32 26.19 -6.23 6.31
C PRO A 32 27.56 -6.33 5.64
N LEU A 33 28.33 -5.25 5.70
CA LEU A 33 29.69 -5.22 5.17
C LEU A 33 30.52 -6.30 5.88
N THR A 34 31.05 -7.25 5.12
CA THR A 34 31.89 -8.33 5.62
C THR A 34 33.11 -8.49 4.73
N GLU A 35 34.23 -8.89 5.34
CA GLU A 35 35.44 -9.23 4.59
C GLU A 35 35.22 -10.55 3.86
N GLN A 36 35.40 -10.55 2.54
CA GLN A 36 35.19 -11.73 1.72
C GLN A 36 36.35 -11.89 0.73
N SER A 37 36.95 -13.08 0.71
CA SER A 37 37.95 -13.43 -0.31
C SER A 37 37.28 -13.64 -1.66
N ILE A 38 37.69 -12.86 -2.67
CA ILE A 38 37.18 -12.99 -4.05
C ILE A 38 38.22 -13.76 -4.87
N ASN A 39 37.84 -14.95 -5.35
CA ASN A 39 38.66 -15.76 -6.25
C ASN A 39 37.92 -15.94 -7.59
N VAL A 40 38.49 -15.40 -8.67
CA VAL A 40 37.94 -15.54 -10.03
C VAL A 40 38.97 -16.25 -10.90
N SER A 41 38.57 -17.36 -11.50
CA SER A 41 39.42 -18.11 -12.43
C SER A 41 39.20 -17.62 -13.87
N ALA A 42 40.28 -17.51 -14.64
CA ALA A 42 40.18 -17.20 -16.06
C ALA A 42 39.55 -18.36 -16.83
N SER A 43 38.67 -18.06 -17.80
CA SER A 43 38.14 -19.05 -18.75
C SER A 43 38.96 -19.07 -20.04
N SER A 44 39.25 -20.25 -20.56
CA SER A 44 39.90 -20.43 -21.87
C SER A 44 38.92 -20.24 -23.05
N THR A 45 37.62 -20.28 -22.79
CA THR A 45 36.57 -20.20 -23.83
C THR A 45 35.83 -18.87 -23.85
N ARG A 46 36.01 -18.02 -22.82
CA ARG A 46 35.31 -16.74 -22.66
C ARG A 46 36.23 -15.69 -22.09
N ARG A 47 36.17 -14.48 -22.64
CA ARG A 47 36.84 -13.30 -22.08
C ARG A 47 36.31 -13.05 -20.67
N THR A 48 37.20 -13.01 -19.69
CA THR A 48 36.85 -12.86 -18.27
C THR A 48 37.32 -11.48 -17.79
N GLU A 49 36.36 -10.62 -17.51
CA GLU A 49 36.60 -9.25 -17.03
C GLU A 49 36.27 -9.17 -15.54
N VAL A 50 37.17 -8.59 -14.76
CA VAL A 50 37.04 -8.46 -13.31
C VAL A 50 37.22 -7.00 -12.94
N GLY A 51 36.20 -6.44 -12.29
CA GLY A 51 36.20 -5.07 -11.79
C GLY A 51 35.97 -5.02 -10.28
N ILE A 52 36.74 -4.19 -9.59
CA ILE A 52 36.53 -3.85 -8.18
C ILE A 52 36.24 -2.35 -8.14
N PHE A 53 35.03 -2.01 -7.71
CA PHE A 53 34.53 -0.63 -7.71
C PHE A 53 34.07 -0.24 -6.31
N SER A 54 34.29 1.03 -5.98
CA SER A 54 33.73 1.71 -4.81
C SER A 54 32.87 2.89 -5.24
N LYS A 55 31.93 3.29 -4.40
CA LYS A 55 31.22 4.56 -4.58
C LYS A 55 32.23 5.71 -4.58
N ASP A 56 32.16 6.57 -5.58
CA ASP A 56 33.07 7.71 -5.74
C ASP A 56 32.36 8.86 -6.46
N THR A 57 33.03 10.01 -6.59
CA THR A 57 32.52 11.19 -7.28
C THR A 57 33.42 11.54 -8.48
N PRO A 58 33.21 10.92 -9.66
CA PRO A 58 34.00 11.21 -10.85
C PRO A 58 33.96 12.70 -11.23
N PRO A 59 35.06 13.27 -11.78
CA PRO A 59 35.15 14.70 -12.09
C PRO A 59 34.14 15.21 -13.13
N ASN A 60 33.50 14.31 -13.89
CA ASN A 60 32.46 14.63 -14.88
C ASN A 60 31.08 14.04 -14.52
N GLN A 61 30.87 13.70 -13.24
CA GLN A 61 29.59 13.15 -12.78
C GLN A 61 28.49 14.21 -12.92
N LYS A 62 27.40 13.85 -13.59
CA LYS A 62 26.24 14.75 -13.69
C LYS A 62 25.45 14.75 -12.39
N PRO A 63 24.66 15.81 -12.12
CA PRO A 63 23.78 15.84 -10.95
C PRO A 63 22.92 14.57 -10.87
N HIS A 64 22.85 13.99 -9.67
CA HIS A 64 22.02 12.81 -9.35
C HIS A 64 22.40 11.50 -10.06
N GLU A 65 23.60 11.42 -10.63
CA GLU A 65 24.20 10.15 -11.01
C GLU A 65 24.79 9.45 -9.78
N ILE A 66 24.84 8.12 -9.82
CA ILE A 66 25.63 7.29 -8.91
C ILE A 66 26.99 7.11 -9.56
N GLY A 67 28.01 7.70 -8.95
CA GLY A 67 29.40 7.56 -9.36
C GLY A 67 30.04 6.33 -8.73
N VAL A 68 30.75 5.55 -9.53
CA VAL A 68 31.62 4.49 -9.04
C VAL A 68 32.97 4.57 -9.73
N SER A 69 34.03 4.31 -8.98
CA SER A 69 35.39 4.28 -9.48
C SER A 69 36.12 3.05 -8.96
N GLY A 70 37.16 2.65 -9.68
CA GLY A 70 38.00 1.55 -9.22
C GLY A 70 38.88 1.01 -10.32
N PHE A 71 39.13 -0.29 -10.26
CA PHE A 71 40.06 -0.98 -11.13
C PHE A 71 39.35 -2.06 -11.93
N LEU A 72 39.62 -2.11 -13.23
CA LEU A 72 39.10 -3.07 -14.16
C LEU A 72 40.26 -3.79 -14.84
N THR A 73 40.19 -5.11 -14.96
CA THR A 73 41.19 -5.89 -15.66
C THR A 73 40.57 -7.05 -16.40
N VAL A 74 41.19 -7.43 -17.50
CA VAL A 74 40.78 -8.59 -18.30
C VAL A 74 41.83 -9.66 -18.09
N LEU A 75 41.41 -10.78 -17.51
CA LEU A 75 42.31 -11.86 -17.15
C LEU A 75 42.93 -12.47 -18.41
N GLY A 76 44.26 -12.49 -18.49
CA GLY A 76 45.02 -13.04 -19.62
C GLY A 76 45.37 -12.01 -20.71
N GLU A 77 44.66 -10.89 -20.80
CA GLU A 77 44.95 -9.81 -21.77
C GLU A 77 45.78 -8.69 -21.11
N ASN A 78 45.38 -8.26 -19.91
CA ASN A 78 45.97 -7.08 -19.27
C ASN A 78 47.03 -7.48 -18.24
N LYS A 79 48.22 -6.85 -18.30
CA LYS A 79 49.30 -7.06 -17.31
C LYS A 79 49.06 -6.33 -15.98
N LYS A 80 48.24 -5.28 -15.99
CA LYS A 80 47.90 -4.45 -14.83
C LYS A 80 46.43 -4.03 -14.90
N PRO A 81 45.75 -3.82 -13.77
CA PRO A 81 44.43 -3.22 -13.76
C PRO A 81 44.46 -1.78 -14.26
N SER A 82 43.41 -1.39 -14.98
CA SER A 82 43.20 -0.03 -15.48
C SER A 82 42.23 0.69 -14.55
N GLY A 83 42.52 1.96 -14.23
CA GLY A 83 41.55 2.82 -13.53
C GLY A 83 40.31 3.04 -14.40
N THR A 84 39.13 2.90 -13.84
CA THR A 84 37.86 3.03 -14.55
C THR A 84 36.86 3.81 -13.71
N LEU A 85 36.09 4.66 -14.36
CA LEU A 85 35.07 5.53 -13.78
C LEU A 85 33.75 5.29 -14.51
N PHE A 86 32.67 5.09 -13.76
CA PHE A 86 31.32 5.03 -14.29
C PHE A 86 30.41 6.04 -13.56
N GLY A 87 29.48 6.63 -14.30
CA GLY A 87 28.37 7.41 -13.78
C GLY A 87 27.08 6.78 -14.27
N PHE A 88 26.17 6.47 -13.35
CA PHE A 88 24.87 5.87 -13.68
C PHE A 88 23.73 6.80 -13.27
N PRO A 89 22.84 7.21 -14.19
CA PRO A 89 21.72 8.06 -13.82
C PRO A 89 20.76 7.31 -12.88
N SER A 90 20.40 7.94 -11.76
CA SER A 90 19.47 7.34 -10.80
C SER A 90 18.03 7.83 -11.02
N ARG A 91 17.12 6.87 -11.22
CA ARG A 91 15.68 7.07 -11.26
C ARG A 91 15.12 7.49 -9.90
N HIS A 92 15.62 6.86 -8.84
CA HIS A 92 15.21 7.14 -7.47
C HIS A 92 16.24 8.03 -6.79
N ARG A 93 15.79 9.18 -6.30
CA ARG A 93 16.59 10.23 -5.69
C ARG A 93 16.05 10.55 -4.30
N VAL A 94 16.89 11.10 -3.45
CA VAL A 94 16.48 11.57 -2.12
C VAL A 94 16.18 13.06 -2.21
N ALA A 95 15.00 13.46 -1.76
CA ALA A 95 14.64 14.86 -1.59
C ALA A 95 15.09 15.35 -0.22
N ASP A 96 15.39 16.65 -0.10
CA ASP A 96 15.59 17.31 1.20
C ASP A 96 14.22 17.63 1.85
N ALA A 97 13.47 16.58 2.13
CA ALA A 97 12.17 16.64 2.76
C ALA A 97 11.96 15.41 3.63
N TYR A 98 11.22 15.60 4.72
CA TYR A 98 10.93 14.57 5.70
C TYR A 98 9.42 14.47 5.88
N PHE A 99 8.95 13.29 6.26
CA PHE A 99 7.55 13.11 6.61
C PHE A 99 7.35 12.12 7.75
N SER A 100 6.30 12.34 8.53
CA SER A 100 5.83 11.38 9.54
C SER A 100 4.40 10.94 9.22
N SER A 101 4.00 9.79 9.78
CA SER A 101 2.65 9.25 9.65
C SER A 101 2.10 8.83 11.00
N ASP A 102 0.90 9.32 11.32
CA ASP A 102 0.20 9.07 12.58
C ASP A 102 -1.33 9.03 12.37
N PHE A 103 -2.07 8.42 13.29
CA PHE A 103 -3.53 8.44 13.25
C PHE A 103 -4.09 9.58 14.10
N VAL A 104 -5.07 10.29 13.53
CA VAL A 104 -5.80 11.33 14.27
C VAL A 104 -6.63 10.66 15.37
N SER A 105 -6.39 11.07 16.62
CA SER A 105 -7.12 10.57 17.79
C SER A 105 -8.39 11.39 18.07
N PRO A 106 -9.49 10.76 18.52
CA PRO A 106 -9.65 9.32 18.78
C PRO A 106 -9.88 8.51 17.51
N THR A 107 -9.34 7.29 17.46
CA THR A 107 -9.53 6.38 16.32
C THR A 107 -10.82 5.56 16.47
N GLY A 108 -11.71 5.65 15.48
CA GLY A 108 -12.88 4.79 15.33
C GLY A 108 -12.69 3.72 14.24
N LEU A 109 -13.79 3.15 13.74
CA LEU A 109 -13.76 2.22 12.59
C LEU A 109 -13.44 2.91 11.25
N HIS A 110 -13.48 4.24 11.21
CA HIS A 110 -13.09 5.08 10.08
C HIS A 110 -11.90 5.96 10.48
N PRO A 111 -10.70 5.38 10.71
CA PRO A 111 -9.56 6.17 11.14
C PRO A 111 -9.07 7.09 10.02
N THR A 112 -8.62 8.28 10.40
CA THR A 112 -7.95 9.21 9.48
C THR A 112 -6.46 9.15 9.75
N LEU A 113 -5.70 8.73 8.75
CA LEU A 113 -4.24 8.76 8.77
C LEU A 113 -3.78 10.17 8.39
N ARG A 114 -2.95 10.79 9.20
CA ARG A 114 -2.32 12.08 8.92
C ARG A 114 -0.90 11.86 8.46
N LEU A 115 -0.54 12.48 7.34
CA LEU A 115 0.83 12.67 6.92
C LEU A 115 1.24 14.08 7.28
N THR A 116 2.36 14.23 7.97
CA THR A 116 2.97 15.54 8.26
C THR A 116 4.25 15.65 7.44
N LEU A 117 4.32 16.64 6.56
CA LEU A 117 5.47 16.87 5.67
C LEU A 117 6.23 18.11 6.12
N SER A 118 7.55 18.08 6.01
CA SER A 118 8.42 19.19 6.41
C SER A 118 8.49 20.33 5.38
N SER A 119 8.10 20.07 4.13
CA SER A 119 8.19 21.03 3.03
C SER A 119 7.07 20.81 2.02
N ASN A 120 6.56 21.90 1.47
CA ASN A 120 5.65 21.96 0.32
C ASN A 120 6.39 22.22 -1.01
N ILE A 121 7.70 22.50 -0.96
CA ILE A 121 8.49 22.88 -2.13
C ILE A 121 8.91 21.63 -2.91
N PRO A 122 8.66 21.58 -4.24
CA PRO A 122 9.15 20.49 -5.08
C PRO A 122 10.68 20.53 -5.24
N PRO A 123 11.32 19.39 -5.55
CA PRO A 123 12.75 19.38 -5.84
C PRO A 123 13.09 20.35 -6.98
N PRO A 124 14.28 20.97 -6.98
CA PRO A 124 14.68 21.93 -7.99
C PRO A 124 14.96 21.22 -9.32
N THR A 125 13.91 20.94 -10.08
CA THR A 125 13.95 20.33 -11.42
C THR A 125 13.33 21.25 -12.45
N GLU A 126 13.75 21.13 -13.71
CA GLU A 126 13.16 21.88 -14.83
C GLU A 126 11.77 21.34 -15.25
N ASP A 127 11.37 20.19 -14.69
CA ASP A 127 10.16 19.45 -15.04
C ASP A 127 8.99 19.72 -14.09
N GLU A 128 7.76 19.51 -14.57
CA GLU A 128 6.55 19.53 -13.75
C GLU A 128 6.51 18.28 -12.86
N CYS A 129 6.45 18.50 -11.54
CA CYS A 129 6.47 17.43 -10.54
C CYS A 129 5.16 17.39 -9.74
N GLY A 130 4.59 16.19 -9.63
CA GLY A 130 3.46 15.94 -8.72
C GLY A 130 3.92 15.22 -7.45
N LEU A 131 3.49 15.70 -6.28
CA LEU A 131 3.71 15.01 -5.01
C LEU A 131 2.68 13.89 -4.82
N HIS A 132 3.17 12.68 -4.53
CA HIS A 132 2.36 11.49 -4.37
C HIS A 132 2.69 10.74 -3.08
N ALA A 133 1.70 10.00 -2.58
CA ALA A 133 1.85 9.03 -1.51
C ALA A 133 1.27 7.68 -1.96
N TYR A 134 2.11 6.65 -1.95
CA TYR A 134 1.72 5.28 -2.26
C TYR A 134 1.60 4.45 -0.99
N PHE A 135 0.41 3.92 -0.74
CA PHE A 135 0.10 3.15 0.44
C PHE A 135 0.03 1.65 0.10
N SER A 136 0.67 0.83 0.92
CA SER A 136 0.51 -0.62 0.95
C SER A 136 -0.25 -1.01 2.21
N LEU A 137 -1.57 -1.18 2.07
CA LEU A 137 -2.49 -1.38 3.19
C LEU A 137 -2.67 -2.89 3.45
N PRO A 138 -2.44 -3.40 4.67
CA PRO A 138 -2.75 -4.79 5.00
C PRO A 138 -4.26 -5.02 5.00
N ARG A 139 -4.70 -6.28 4.90
CA ARG A 139 -6.13 -6.65 4.80
C ARG A 139 -7.02 -6.06 5.90
N THR A 140 -6.48 -5.71 7.06
CA THR A 140 -7.23 -5.16 8.19
C THR A 140 -7.73 -3.74 7.97
N ILE A 141 -7.17 -3.01 6.99
CA ILE A 141 -7.53 -1.63 6.67
C ILE A 141 -7.57 -1.43 5.16
N PHE A 142 -8.46 -0.59 4.67
CA PHE A 142 -8.56 -0.31 3.24
C PHE A 142 -8.94 1.14 2.96
N ALA A 143 -8.62 1.57 1.75
CA ALA A 143 -9.04 2.82 1.16
C ALA A 143 -10.38 2.62 0.43
N ASP A 144 -11.39 3.45 0.72
CA ASP A 144 -12.64 3.43 -0.04
C ASP A 144 -12.46 4.28 -1.32
N ARG A 145 -12.44 3.60 -2.47
CA ARG A 145 -12.30 4.24 -3.77
C ARG A 145 -13.43 5.22 -4.11
N TYR A 146 -14.64 4.98 -3.61
CA TYR A 146 -15.79 5.84 -3.90
C TYR A 146 -15.73 7.13 -3.08
N GLN A 147 -15.24 7.04 -1.84
CA GLN A 147 -14.94 8.22 -1.04
C GLN A 147 -13.88 9.10 -1.71
N PHE A 148 -12.87 8.48 -2.33
CA PHE A 148 -11.83 9.20 -3.08
C PHE A 148 -12.21 9.63 -4.50
N ALA A 149 -13.46 9.42 -4.93
CA ALA A 149 -13.94 9.94 -6.20
C ALA A 149 -14.45 11.39 -6.10
N ASP A 150 -14.76 11.87 -4.89
CA ASP A 150 -15.28 13.22 -4.67
C ASP A 150 -14.14 14.24 -4.54
N GLN A 151 -14.07 15.17 -5.49
CA GLN A 151 -13.02 16.19 -5.55
C GLN A 151 -13.07 17.19 -4.40
N LEU A 152 -14.27 17.56 -3.93
CA LEU A 152 -14.42 18.52 -2.84
C LEU A 152 -13.97 17.88 -1.53
N PHE A 153 -14.29 16.60 -1.34
CA PHE A 153 -13.82 15.82 -0.23
C PHE A 153 -12.29 15.68 -0.24
N LEU A 154 -11.70 15.32 -1.37
CA LEU A 154 -10.24 15.26 -1.52
C LEU A 154 -9.57 16.60 -1.20
N ALA A 155 -10.08 17.70 -1.75
CA ALA A 155 -9.55 19.04 -1.50
C ALA A 155 -9.59 19.40 0.00
N SER A 156 -10.65 19.01 0.73
CA SER A 156 -10.76 19.22 2.18
C SER A 156 -9.71 18.48 3.00
N LYS A 157 -9.00 17.53 2.38
CA LYS A 157 -7.99 16.66 3.00
C LYS A 157 -6.57 16.93 2.48
N ASN A 158 -6.38 18.03 1.75
CA ASN A 158 -5.15 18.35 1.04
C ASN A 158 -4.72 17.22 0.09
N LEU A 159 -5.70 16.63 -0.60
CA LEU A 159 -5.50 15.63 -1.65
C LEU A 159 -6.00 16.20 -2.98
N THR A 160 -5.26 15.92 -4.05
CA THR A 160 -5.61 16.35 -5.41
C THR A 160 -6.44 15.28 -6.11
N ALA A 161 -6.01 14.01 -6.05
CA ALA A 161 -6.64 12.92 -6.77
C ALA A 161 -6.27 11.55 -6.17
N SER A 162 -7.16 10.56 -6.31
CA SER A 162 -6.76 9.15 -6.26
C SER A 162 -6.37 8.68 -7.65
N ARG A 163 -5.07 8.48 -7.87
CA ARG A 163 -4.49 8.13 -9.17
C ARG A 163 -4.58 6.64 -9.45
N TYR A 164 -4.55 5.81 -8.41
CA TYR A 164 -4.67 4.37 -8.54
C TYR A 164 -5.25 3.76 -7.27
N THR A 165 -6.05 2.71 -7.44
CA THR A 165 -6.49 1.82 -6.35
C THR A 165 -6.47 0.39 -6.88
N SER A 166 -5.82 -0.52 -6.16
CA SER A 166 -5.79 -1.95 -6.51
C SER A 166 -7.21 -2.52 -6.48
N LEU A 167 -7.52 -3.47 -7.36
CA LEU A 167 -8.81 -4.16 -7.39
C LEU A 167 -8.61 -5.68 -7.35
N PRO A 168 -9.56 -6.45 -6.78
CA PRO A 168 -10.78 -6.00 -6.11
C PRO A 168 -10.57 -5.58 -4.65
N VAL A 169 -11.38 -4.64 -4.16
CA VAL A 169 -11.51 -4.32 -2.72
C VAL A 169 -12.98 -4.48 -2.35
N ASP A 170 -13.27 -5.47 -1.51
CA ASP A 170 -14.59 -5.66 -0.93
C ASP A 170 -14.77 -4.66 0.22
N LEU A 171 -15.79 -3.83 0.20
CA LEU A 171 -15.99 -2.78 1.21
C LEU A 171 -16.71 -3.31 2.47
N GLU A 172 -17.29 -4.51 2.40
CA GLU A 172 -18.15 -5.08 3.44
C GLU A 172 -17.54 -6.32 4.10
N ALA A 173 -16.67 -7.05 3.39
CA ALA A 173 -16.08 -8.27 3.93
C ALA A 173 -15.22 -8.00 5.19
N PRO A 174 -15.34 -8.82 6.24
CA PRO A 174 -14.43 -8.76 7.38
C PRO A 174 -13.00 -9.22 7.02
N ALA A 175 -12.03 -8.94 7.90
CA ALA A 175 -10.63 -9.28 7.63
C ALA A 175 -10.40 -10.80 7.55
N TYR A 176 -11.13 -11.59 8.32
CA TYR A 176 -10.97 -13.05 8.41
C TYR A 176 -11.54 -13.81 7.19
N THR A 177 -12.40 -13.19 6.37
CA THR A 177 -12.86 -13.78 5.10
C THR A 177 -12.07 -13.27 3.89
N THR A 178 -11.27 -12.22 4.07
CA THR A 178 -10.48 -11.61 3.00
C THR A 178 -9.27 -12.47 2.65
N LYS A 179 -9.22 -12.97 1.41
CA LYS A 179 -8.15 -13.87 0.91
C LYS A 179 -6.89 -13.12 0.46
N THR A 180 -7.03 -11.89 -0.02
CA THR A 180 -5.90 -11.07 -0.44
C THR A 180 -5.13 -10.58 0.78
N TRP A 181 -3.82 -10.37 0.61
CA TRP A 181 -2.99 -9.83 1.70
C TRP A 181 -3.43 -8.42 2.12
N GLY A 182 -3.97 -7.64 1.19
CA GLY A 182 -4.35 -6.26 1.40
C GLY A 182 -4.70 -5.56 0.10
N SER A 183 -4.47 -4.25 0.09
CA SER A 183 -4.73 -3.37 -1.06
C SER A 183 -3.66 -2.29 -1.16
N SER A 184 -3.58 -1.61 -2.29
CA SER A 184 -2.70 -0.45 -2.47
C SER A 184 -3.44 0.71 -3.11
N VAL A 185 -3.09 1.93 -2.70
CA VAL A 185 -3.66 3.16 -3.26
C VAL A 185 -2.55 4.17 -3.52
N LEU A 186 -2.60 4.85 -4.67
CA LEU A 186 -1.73 5.97 -5.01
C LEU A 186 -2.56 7.25 -4.94
N LEU A 187 -2.22 8.13 -4.01
CA LEU A 187 -2.86 9.42 -3.85
C LEU A 187 -1.89 10.51 -4.32
N GLN A 188 -2.40 11.47 -5.07
CA GLN A 188 -1.70 12.72 -5.34
C GLN A 188 -2.07 13.72 -4.23
N LEU A 189 -1.07 14.26 -3.56
CA LEU A 189 -1.27 15.23 -2.48
C LEU A 189 -1.44 16.64 -3.07
N ALA A 190 -2.01 17.55 -2.27
CA ALA A 190 -2.18 18.96 -2.63
C ALA A 190 -1.34 19.83 -1.67
N PRO A 191 -0.03 20.00 -1.94
CA PRO A 191 0.80 20.89 -1.14
C PRO A 191 0.27 22.34 -1.21
N PRO A 192 0.37 23.12 -0.11
CA PRO A 192 -0.04 24.52 -0.12
C PRO A 192 0.82 25.33 -1.10
N SER A 193 0.22 26.34 -1.73
CA SER A 193 0.82 27.13 -2.82
C SER A 193 1.80 28.22 -2.35
N SER A 194 2.21 28.21 -1.08
CA SER A 194 3.22 29.14 -0.57
C SER A 194 4.57 28.92 -1.25
N ASN A 195 5.23 30.01 -1.64
CA ASN A 195 6.59 29.96 -2.18
C ASN A 195 7.66 29.78 -1.08
N GLU A 196 7.25 29.88 0.19
CA GLU A 196 8.13 29.67 1.34
C GLU A 196 8.01 28.21 1.82
N PRO A 197 9.14 27.58 2.23
CA PRO A 197 9.09 26.23 2.75
C PRO A 197 8.29 26.21 4.05
N GLU A 198 7.15 25.53 4.02
CA GLU A 198 6.32 25.36 5.21
C GLU A 198 5.98 23.89 5.45
N SER A 199 5.84 23.54 6.73
CA SER A 199 5.33 22.24 7.12
C SER A 199 3.80 22.24 7.00
N TRP A 200 3.27 21.15 6.49
CA TRP A 200 1.85 21.00 6.21
C TRP A 200 1.43 19.54 6.37
N THR A 201 0.11 19.32 6.37
CA THR A 201 -0.46 18.00 6.60
C THR A 201 -1.41 17.57 5.50
N ALA A 202 -1.41 16.29 5.16
CA ALA A 202 -2.44 15.66 4.35
C ALA A 202 -3.18 14.61 5.17
N GLU A 203 -4.48 14.47 4.95
CA GLU A 203 -5.31 13.51 5.66
C GLU A 203 -5.82 12.42 4.71
N VAL A 204 -5.65 11.17 5.11
CA VAL A 204 -6.07 10.00 4.33
C VAL A 204 -7.11 9.23 5.14
N PRO A 205 -8.40 9.41 4.84
CA PRO A 205 -9.46 8.64 5.46
C PRO A 205 -9.37 7.17 5.02
N LEU A 206 -9.42 6.29 6.00
CA LEU A 206 -9.30 4.84 5.83
C LEU A 206 -10.44 4.13 6.57
N HIS A 207 -10.63 2.87 6.25
CA HIS A 207 -11.67 2.03 6.81
C HIS A 207 -11.07 0.78 7.43
N LEU A 208 -11.33 0.54 8.71
CA LEU A 208 -10.98 -0.70 9.38
C LEU A 208 -11.99 -1.79 9.01
N ARG A 209 -11.49 -2.99 8.77
CA ARG A 209 -12.33 -4.19 8.68
C ARG A 209 -12.65 -4.72 10.06
N TYR A 210 -13.77 -5.40 10.18
CA TYR A 210 -14.05 -6.21 11.36
C TYR A 210 -12.97 -7.28 11.53
N LEU A 211 -12.39 -7.30 12.72
CA LEU A 211 -11.43 -8.30 13.17
C LEU A 211 -12.15 -9.32 14.06
N GLU A 212 -11.46 -10.41 14.39
CA GLU A 212 -11.99 -11.42 15.29
C GLU A 212 -12.22 -10.85 16.70
N PRO A 213 -13.26 -11.31 17.41
CA PRO A 213 -13.48 -10.98 18.82
C PRO A 213 -12.25 -11.33 19.67
N THR A 214 -12.03 -10.57 20.75
CA THR A 214 -10.97 -10.87 21.72
C THR A 214 -11.43 -10.61 23.15
N VAL A 215 -10.76 -11.24 24.12
CA VAL A 215 -11.03 -11.04 25.55
C VAL A 215 -10.87 -9.57 25.97
N SER A 216 -9.85 -8.88 25.45
CA SER A 216 -9.60 -7.46 25.77
C SER A 216 -10.63 -6.53 25.13
N GLY A 217 -11.30 -6.95 24.04
CA GLY A 217 -12.14 -6.09 23.21
C GLY A 217 -11.34 -5.11 22.35
N LYS A 218 -10.03 -5.32 22.22
CA LYS A 218 -9.13 -4.52 21.39
C LYS A 218 -8.06 -5.38 20.73
N VAL A 219 -7.65 -4.99 19.53
CA VAL A 219 -6.53 -5.59 18.80
C VAL A 219 -5.63 -4.48 18.29
N ASP A 220 -4.35 -4.52 18.65
CA ASP A 220 -3.37 -3.57 18.13
C ASP A 220 -2.82 -4.09 16.80
N ILE A 221 -2.84 -3.23 15.79
CA ILE A 221 -2.26 -3.51 14.47
C ILE A 221 -1.28 -2.40 14.09
N GLU A 222 -0.42 -2.71 13.12
CA GLU A 222 0.54 -1.78 12.57
C GLU A 222 0.35 -1.67 11.05
N ILE A 223 0.51 -0.46 10.53
CA ILE A 223 0.37 -0.16 9.10
C ILE A 223 1.69 0.47 8.64
N PRO A 224 2.30 -0.01 7.54
CA PRO A 224 3.55 0.56 7.06
C PRO A 224 3.36 2.00 6.61
N TYR A 225 4.38 2.84 6.80
CA TYR A 225 4.36 4.18 6.23
C TYR A 225 4.25 4.09 4.69
N PRO A 226 3.56 5.06 4.05
CA PRO A 226 3.56 5.13 2.60
C PRO A 226 4.94 5.49 2.06
N ALA A 227 5.18 5.18 0.78
CA ALA A 227 6.24 5.84 0.04
C ALA A 227 5.74 7.23 -0.39
N VAL A 228 6.40 8.29 0.07
CA VAL A 228 6.06 9.68 -0.28
C VAL A 228 7.14 10.23 -1.21
N PHE A 229 6.75 10.69 -2.39
CA PHE A 229 7.70 11.12 -3.41
C PHE A 229 7.11 12.12 -4.40
N TRP A 230 7.97 12.98 -4.94
CA TRP A 230 7.66 13.73 -6.15
C TRP A 230 7.94 12.85 -7.37
N ALA A 231 6.96 12.75 -8.25
CA ALA A 231 7.10 12.14 -9.57
C ALA A 231 7.25 13.27 -10.58
N CYS A 232 8.40 13.35 -11.22
CA CYS A 232 8.74 14.37 -12.21
C CYS A 232 8.91 13.68 -13.57
N GLU A 233 8.11 14.09 -14.54
CA GLU A 233 8.23 13.56 -15.90
C GLU A 233 9.32 14.33 -16.63
N SER A 234 10.48 13.68 -16.81
CA SER A 234 11.65 14.32 -17.43
C SER A 234 11.37 14.62 -18.90
N GLY A 235 11.32 15.92 -19.27
CA GLY A 235 11.21 16.35 -20.67
C GLY A 235 12.45 16.01 -21.50
N ALA A 236 13.61 15.92 -20.85
CA ALA A 236 14.83 15.40 -21.44
C ALA A 236 14.89 13.87 -21.25
N HIS A 237 15.10 13.11 -22.33
CA HIS A 237 15.23 11.66 -22.28
C HIS A 237 16.51 11.25 -21.53
N VAL A 238 16.45 11.14 -20.20
CA VAL A 238 17.53 10.54 -19.41
C VAL A 238 17.50 9.04 -19.69
N ASP A 239 18.57 8.52 -20.29
CA ASP A 239 18.71 7.09 -20.52
C ASP A 239 18.93 6.35 -19.19
N LEU A 240 17.82 5.92 -18.59
CA LEU A 240 17.81 5.14 -17.35
C LEU A 240 18.04 3.64 -17.60
N SER A 241 18.08 3.19 -18.86
CA SER A 241 18.15 1.76 -19.21
C SER A 241 19.48 1.11 -18.85
N ASN A 242 20.55 1.90 -18.78
CA ASN A 242 21.93 1.43 -18.59
C ASN A 242 22.41 1.44 -17.12
N ASN A 243 21.52 1.69 -16.15
CA ASN A 243 21.90 1.69 -14.73
C ASN A 243 21.73 0.28 -14.09
N PRO A 244 22.81 -0.43 -13.72
CA PRO A 244 22.72 -1.75 -13.11
C PRO A 244 22.18 -1.72 -11.67
N PHE A 245 22.10 -0.52 -11.07
CA PHE A 245 21.56 -0.27 -9.74
C PHE A 245 20.11 0.23 -9.78
N ASP A 246 19.50 0.38 -10.96
CA ASP A 246 18.11 0.83 -11.05
C ASP A 246 17.17 -0.23 -10.43
N ARG A 247 16.32 0.24 -9.53
CA ARG A 247 15.33 -0.59 -8.82
C ARG A 247 13.98 -0.33 -9.45
N THR A 248 13.65 -1.10 -10.48
CA THR A 248 12.34 -1.05 -11.12
C THR A 248 11.36 -2.06 -10.50
N ARG A 249 10.06 -1.81 -10.71
CA ARG A 249 8.90 -2.55 -10.21
C ARG A 249 8.82 -2.61 -8.69
N LEU A 250 9.00 -1.46 -8.05
CA LEU A 250 8.72 -1.23 -6.63
C LEU A 250 7.21 -1.14 -6.32
N GLY A 251 6.37 -1.19 -7.36
CA GLY A 251 4.91 -1.30 -7.28
C GLY A 251 4.23 -0.01 -7.72
N TYR A 252 4.67 1.13 -7.20
CA TYR A 252 4.15 2.43 -7.63
C TYR A 252 4.79 2.94 -8.92
N ASP A 253 6.04 2.58 -9.20
CA ASP A 253 6.80 3.10 -10.33
C ASP A 253 6.22 2.65 -11.68
N GLY A 254 5.64 1.44 -11.73
CA GLY A 254 4.90 0.95 -12.90
C GLY A 254 3.57 1.67 -13.17
N LEU A 255 3.14 2.59 -12.29
CA LEU A 255 1.97 3.45 -12.51
C LEU A 255 2.32 4.76 -13.23
N PHE A 256 3.61 5.02 -13.47
CA PHE A 256 4.12 6.21 -14.14
C PHE A 256 4.86 5.84 -15.43
N SER A 257 5.23 6.85 -16.22
CA SER A 257 5.99 6.63 -17.46
C SER A 257 7.42 6.14 -17.16
N GLU A 258 8.01 5.39 -18.09
CA GLU A 258 9.37 4.84 -17.94
C GLU A 258 10.46 5.92 -17.82
N ASN A 259 10.15 7.18 -18.14
CA ASN A 259 11.06 8.32 -18.01
C ASN A 259 10.80 9.15 -16.74
N THR A 260 9.91 8.69 -15.86
CA THR A 260 9.63 9.37 -14.60
C THR A 260 10.78 9.19 -13.61
N VAL A 261 11.23 10.31 -13.04
CA VAL A 261 12.19 10.35 -11.93
C VAL A 261 11.43 10.57 -10.63
N PHE A 262 11.81 9.82 -9.60
CA PHE A 262 11.16 9.86 -8.29
C PHE A 262 12.09 10.45 -7.24
N TRP A 263 11.66 11.53 -6.60
CA TRP A 263 12.35 12.14 -5.48
C TRP A 263 11.64 11.79 -4.18
N HIS A 264 12.27 10.97 -3.35
CA HIS A 264 11.66 10.43 -2.14
C HIS A 264 11.87 11.36 -0.96
N ALA A 265 10.78 11.66 -0.25
CA ALA A 265 10.84 12.24 1.09
C ALA A 265 11.30 11.17 2.09
N THR A 266 12.14 11.55 3.04
CA THR A 266 12.70 10.65 4.04
C THR A 266 11.68 10.41 5.17
N PRO A 267 11.26 9.17 5.44
CA PRO A 267 10.33 8.90 6.53
C PRO A 267 11.02 9.10 7.88
N GLN A 268 10.36 9.83 8.78
CA GLN A 268 10.75 9.99 10.17
C GLN A 268 9.63 9.40 11.04
N PRO A 269 9.89 8.29 11.77
CA PRO A 269 8.92 7.71 12.68
C PRO A 269 8.37 8.74 13.65
N ALA A 270 7.05 8.85 13.74
CA ALA A 270 6.39 9.68 14.75
C ALA A 270 6.58 9.10 16.17
N THR A 271 6.81 7.78 16.29
CA THR A 271 6.99 7.11 17.58
C THR A 271 7.92 5.91 17.43
N GLY A 272 8.94 5.83 18.28
CA GLY A 272 9.96 4.77 18.24
C GLY A 272 10.85 4.84 16.99
N ASP A 273 11.46 3.71 16.63
CA ASP A 273 12.44 3.63 15.53
C ASP A 273 11.88 2.89 14.29
N ARG A 274 10.60 2.49 14.32
CA ARG A 274 9.97 1.68 13.28
C ARG A 274 9.14 2.54 12.34
N ILE A 275 9.23 2.25 11.05
CA ILE A 275 8.48 2.91 9.96
C ILE A 275 7.09 2.28 9.82
N MET A 276 6.38 2.24 10.95
CA MET A 276 5.07 1.62 11.13
C MET A 276 4.20 2.53 11.97
N THR A 277 2.94 2.72 11.56
CA THR A 277 1.94 3.49 12.31
C THR A 277 1.06 2.53 13.11
N PRO A 278 1.13 2.55 14.45
CA PRO A 278 0.29 1.71 15.29
C PRO A 278 -1.15 2.25 15.39
N ILE A 279 -2.13 1.35 15.48
CA ILE A 279 -3.53 1.69 15.77
C ILE A 279 -4.19 0.59 16.60
N SER A 280 -4.97 1.00 17.59
CA SER A 280 -5.75 0.09 18.44
C SER A 280 -7.18 -0.02 17.91
N VAL A 281 -7.54 -1.20 17.44
CA VAL A 281 -8.83 -1.49 16.80
C VAL A 281 -9.80 -2.04 17.85
N PRO A 282 -10.98 -1.42 18.05
CA PRO A 282 -11.99 -1.98 18.91
C PRO A 282 -12.61 -3.23 18.26
N VAL A 283 -12.72 -4.32 19.04
CA VAL A 283 -13.36 -5.56 18.61
C VAL A 283 -14.40 -6.02 19.64
N LEU A 284 -15.26 -6.96 19.25
CA LEU A 284 -16.24 -7.53 20.17
C LEU A 284 -15.53 -8.23 21.33
N LYS A 285 -15.98 -7.98 22.56
CA LYS A 285 -15.57 -8.77 23.73
C LYS A 285 -16.26 -10.12 23.74
N GLU A 286 -15.50 -11.19 23.85
CA GLU A 286 -16.01 -12.56 23.85
C GLU A 286 -17.07 -12.80 24.94
N ASP A 287 -16.85 -12.22 26.12
CA ASP A 287 -17.69 -12.39 27.31
C ASP A 287 -19.15 -11.98 27.09
N GLY A 288 -19.42 -11.08 26.14
CA GLY A 288 -20.76 -10.61 25.80
C GLY A 288 -21.36 -11.25 24.54
N ALA A 289 -20.58 -11.98 23.76
CA ALA A 289 -20.99 -12.46 22.44
C ALA A 289 -22.15 -13.48 22.51
N SER A 290 -22.11 -14.38 23.49
CA SER A 290 -23.14 -15.42 23.69
C SER A 290 -24.47 -14.82 24.14
N LEU A 291 -24.43 -13.82 25.03
CA LEU A 291 -25.61 -13.12 25.51
C LEU A 291 -26.30 -12.35 24.39
N VAL A 292 -25.52 -11.66 23.54
CA VAL A 292 -26.05 -10.97 22.35
C VAL A 292 -26.72 -11.97 21.42
N GLY A 293 -26.07 -13.09 21.12
CA GLY A 293 -26.64 -14.14 20.28
C GLY A 293 -27.97 -14.68 20.80
N PHE A 294 -28.03 -15.04 22.09
CA PHE A 294 -29.26 -15.54 22.71
C PHE A 294 -30.36 -14.47 22.76
N GLY A 295 -30.02 -13.24 23.13
CA GLY A 295 -30.95 -12.12 23.19
C GLY A 295 -31.56 -11.80 21.83
N THR A 296 -30.75 -11.75 20.77
CA THR A 296 -31.23 -11.54 19.40
C THR A 296 -32.14 -12.68 18.95
N ALA A 297 -31.76 -13.94 19.21
CA ALA A 297 -32.57 -15.10 18.86
C ALA A 297 -33.95 -15.06 19.56
N ALA A 298 -33.99 -14.74 20.85
CA ALA A 298 -35.22 -14.60 21.61
C ALA A 298 -36.10 -13.47 21.07
N ALA A 299 -35.53 -12.30 20.77
CA ALA A 299 -36.26 -11.17 20.21
C ALA A 299 -36.87 -11.50 18.84
N VAL A 300 -36.10 -12.15 17.95
CA VAL A 300 -36.58 -12.59 16.63
C VAL A 300 -37.69 -13.62 16.78
N ALA A 301 -37.54 -14.61 17.67
CA ALA A 301 -38.56 -15.63 17.91
C ALA A 301 -39.87 -15.04 18.45
N LEU A 302 -39.80 -14.10 19.40
CA LEU A 302 -40.98 -13.39 19.92
C LEU A 302 -41.65 -12.54 18.85
N GLY A 303 -40.88 -11.80 18.05
CA GLY A 303 -41.41 -11.03 16.93
C GLY A 303 -42.09 -11.91 15.88
N PHE A 304 -41.47 -13.04 15.54
CA PHE A 304 -42.04 -14.02 14.60
C PHE A 304 -43.33 -14.65 15.16
N ALA A 305 -43.34 -15.06 16.43
CA ALA A 305 -44.53 -15.59 17.10
C ALA A 305 -45.67 -14.57 17.14
N TRP A 306 -45.36 -13.29 17.37
CA TRP A 306 -46.33 -12.21 17.33
C TRP A 306 -46.96 -12.04 15.94
N VAL A 307 -46.15 -12.06 14.88
CA VAL A 307 -46.64 -12.00 13.49
C VAL A 307 -47.55 -13.19 13.18
N LEU A 308 -47.14 -14.41 13.56
CA LEU A 308 -47.96 -15.61 13.37
C LEU A 308 -49.29 -15.53 14.13
N TRP A 309 -49.28 -15.04 15.37
CA TRP A 309 -50.52 -14.82 16.12
C TRP A 309 -51.42 -13.85 15.36
N LYS A 310 -50.92 -12.67 14.96
CA LYS A 310 -51.74 -11.69 14.23
C LYS A 310 -52.33 -12.26 12.94
N LEU A 311 -51.55 -13.01 12.17
CA LEU A 311 -52.04 -13.69 10.97
C LEU A 311 -53.12 -14.73 11.29
N ALA A 312 -52.93 -15.56 12.31
CA ALA A 312 -53.92 -16.55 12.74
C ALA A 312 -55.21 -15.89 13.25
N ALA A 313 -55.11 -14.78 13.99
CA ALA A 313 -56.25 -14.02 14.47
C ALA A 313 -57.05 -13.40 13.30
N VAL A 314 -56.37 -12.86 12.28
CA VAL A 314 -57.03 -12.36 11.07
C VAL A 314 -57.67 -13.51 10.28
N PHE A 315 -57.02 -14.67 10.17
CA PHE A 315 -57.58 -15.83 9.48
C PHE A 315 -58.81 -16.40 10.22
N ALA A 316 -58.80 -16.36 11.55
CA ALA A 316 -59.92 -16.78 12.38
C ALA A 316 -61.11 -15.80 12.33
N VAL A 317 -60.87 -14.50 12.18
CA VAL A 317 -61.93 -13.47 12.05
C VAL A 317 -62.45 -13.37 10.59
N SER A 318 -61.58 -13.53 9.60
CA SER A 318 -61.88 -13.41 8.16
C SER A 318 -62.30 -14.75 7.54
N GLY A 319 -62.91 -15.64 8.32
CA GLY A 319 -63.00 -17.08 8.07
C GLY A 319 -63.20 -17.51 6.61
N TYR A 320 -62.63 -18.67 6.30
CA TYR A 320 -62.92 -19.50 5.13
C TYR A 320 -64.44 -19.74 5.04
N GLY A 321 -65.18 -18.83 4.41
CA GLY A 321 -66.64 -18.81 4.52
C GLY A 321 -67.36 -17.64 3.85
N SER A 322 -67.04 -17.35 2.59
CA SER A 322 -67.94 -16.58 1.72
C SER A 322 -67.85 -17.07 0.26
N LEU A 323 -68.13 -18.34 0.04
CA LEU A 323 -68.36 -18.86 -1.31
C LEU A 323 -69.59 -19.78 -1.44
N SER A 324 -70.47 -19.84 -0.43
CA SER A 324 -71.72 -20.60 -0.52
C SER A 324 -73.01 -19.78 -0.35
N SER A 325 -72.94 -18.45 -0.25
CA SER A 325 -74.14 -17.62 -0.04
C SER A 325 -74.71 -16.97 -1.31
N GLN A 326 -74.02 -17.02 -2.46
CA GLN A 326 -74.53 -16.43 -3.70
C GLN A 326 -75.37 -17.40 -4.55
N THR A 327 -75.26 -18.71 -4.36
CA THR A 327 -76.01 -19.69 -5.17
C THR A 327 -77.44 -19.96 -4.69
N GLN A 328 -77.83 -19.51 -3.48
CA GLN A 328 -79.20 -19.70 -2.96
C GLN A 328 -80.15 -18.51 -3.17
N MET A 329 -79.68 -17.35 -3.60
CA MET A 329 -80.56 -16.21 -3.92
C MET A 329 -81.09 -16.25 -5.36
N GLU A 330 -80.45 -16.99 -6.27
CA GLU A 330 -80.91 -17.11 -7.67
C GLU A 330 -82.04 -18.15 -7.86
N SER A 331 -82.16 -19.14 -6.97
CA SER A 331 -83.24 -20.16 -7.07
C SER A 331 -84.58 -19.72 -6.45
N LYS A 332 -84.65 -18.57 -5.78
CA LYS A 332 -85.89 -18.04 -5.17
C LYS A 332 -86.58 -16.96 -6.00
N LYS A 333 -86.06 -16.63 -7.18
CA LYS A 333 -86.69 -15.73 -8.18
C LYS A 333 -87.41 -16.46 -9.33
N ARG A 334 -87.51 -17.79 -9.28
CA ARG A 334 -88.35 -18.60 -10.17
C ARG A 334 -89.31 -19.46 -9.35
N LYS A 335 -90.41 -18.87 -8.92
CA LYS A 335 -91.72 -19.53 -8.77
C LYS A 335 -92.80 -18.46 -8.72
#